data_AF-A0A3N9X3M8-F1
#
_entry.id   AF-A0A3N9X3M8-F1
#
_cell.length_a   1.000
_cell.length_b   1.000
_cell.length_c   1.000
_cell.angle_alpha   90.00
_cell.angle_beta   90.00
_cell.angle_gamma   90.00
#
_symmetry.space_group_name_H-M   'P 1'
#
loop_
_entity.id
_entity.type
_entity.pdbx_description
1 polymer ?
#
loop_
_entity_poly.entity_id
_entity_poly.type
_entity_poly.pdbx_seq_one_letter_code
_entity_poly.pdbx_strand_id
1 'polypeptide(L)'
;MGLSTATGVLVTLLGVAAGGWMSNRSQSRAWSRSVLTDTSAALLQEQATTYMGLVRWRSKELERVDWAGWNAALARVQLVGPPSIVEAALKLDAAFWSIGTGIRENVDEVGWCQLRDEVELRRLEFVNAARRELSPSAASLHRLVGKSDRANQPDQQRP
;
A
#
# COMPACT_ATOMS: atom_id res chain seq x y z
N MET A 1 42.38 46.48 14.46
CA MET A 1 42.20 45.04 14.13
C MET A 1 41.55 44.36 15.32
N GLY A 2 40.32 43.87 15.24
CA GLY A 2 39.68 43.21 16.39
C GLY A 2 38.17 42.94 16.31
N LEU A 3 37.45 43.58 15.38
CA LEU A 3 35.99 43.42 15.26
C LEU A 3 35.53 42.39 14.21
N SER A 4 36.43 41.81 13.40
CA SER A 4 36.02 40.96 12.26
C SER A 4 35.95 39.46 12.59
N THR A 5 36.76 38.98 13.55
CA THR A 5 36.86 37.56 13.89
C THR A 5 35.74 37.08 14.83
N ALA A 6 35.24 37.94 15.72
CA ALA A 6 34.13 37.59 16.63
C ALA A 6 32.79 37.44 15.87
N THR A 7 32.56 38.25 14.84
CA THR A 7 31.36 38.22 14.01
C THR A 7 31.29 36.96 13.14
N GLY A 8 32.44 36.48 12.65
CA GLY A 8 32.53 35.27 11.83
C GLY A 8 32.10 34.00 12.57
N VAL A 9 32.57 33.81 13.81
CA VAL A 9 32.28 32.60 14.62
C VAL A 9 30.78 32.51 14.97
N LEU A 10 30.16 33.64 15.32
CA LEU A 10 28.71 33.71 15.61
C LEU A 10 27.85 33.34 14.39
N VAL A 11 28.25 33.81 13.20
CA VAL A 11 27.56 33.48 11.95
C VAL A 11 27.72 31.99 11.60
N THR A 12 28.90 31.40 11.83
CA THR A 12 29.12 29.97 11.59
C THR A 12 28.28 29.09 12.52
N LEU A 13 28.17 29.44 13.81
CA LEU A 13 27.37 28.69 14.77
C LEU A 13 25.87 28.77 14.47
N LEU A 14 25.37 29.94 14.07
CA LEU A 14 23.98 30.10 13.60
C LEU A 14 23.72 29.31 12.32
N GLY A 15 24.67 29.30 11.38
CA GLY A 15 24.58 28.50 10.15
C GLY A 15 24.54 26.99 10.41
N VAL A 16 25.37 26.49 11.34
CA VAL A 16 25.39 25.06 11.71
C VAL A 16 24.14 24.66 12.50
N ALA A 17 23.66 25.51 13.42
CA ALA A 17 22.44 25.23 14.18
C ALA A 17 21.19 25.24 13.29
N ALA A 18 21.05 26.24 12.41
CA ALA A 18 19.96 26.30 11.44
C ALA A 18 20.04 25.14 10.42
N GLY A 19 21.25 24.81 9.96
CA GLY A 19 21.50 23.66 9.08
C GLY A 19 21.14 22.33 9.73
N GLY A 20 21.51 22.13 11.00
CA GLY A 20 21.19 20.93 11.77
C GLY A 20 19.70 20.75 12.03
N TRP A 21 18.98 21.84 12.35
CA TRP A 21 17.53 21.80 12.56
C TRP A 21 16.75 21.54 11.26
N MET A 22 17.14 22.21 10.16
CA MET A 22 16.54 22.01 8.85
C MET A 22 16.82 20.59 8.31
N SER A 23 18.05 20.11 8.47
CA SER A 23 18.47 18.76 8.07
C SER A 23 17.67 17.70 8.82
N ASN A 24 17.55 17.81 10.14
CA ASN A 24 16.81 16.84 10.96
C ASN A 24 15.32 16.71 10.54
N ARG A 25 14.66 17.83 10.23
CA ARG A 25 13.25 17.82 9.77
C ARG A 25 13.08 17.22 8.37
N SER A 26 14.05 17.44 7.48
CA SER A 26 14.03 16.85 6.14
C SER A 26 14.30 15.34 6.20
N GLN A 27 15.23 14.91 7.06
CA GLN A 27 15.62 13.53 7.24
C GLN A 27 14.49 12.69 7.87
N SER A 28 13.80 13.22 8.89
CA SER A 28 12.66 12.51 9.49
C SER A 28 11.51 12.31 8.51
N ARG A 29 11.20 13.32 7.68
CA ARG A 29 10.17 13.22 6.64
C ARG A 29 10.56 12.24 5.53
N ALA A 30 11.81 12.29 5.08
CA ALA A 30 12.32 11.35 4.08
C ALA A 30 12.26 9.90 4.61
N TRP A 31 12.64 9.69 5.86
CA TRP A 31 12.59 8.40 6.54
C TRP A 31 11.16 7.87 6.67
N SER A 32 10.21 8.69 7.14
CA SER A 32 8.81 8.25 7.23
C SER A 32 8.23 7.88 5.86
N ARG A 33 8.61 8.60 4.79
CA ARG A 33 8.19 8.28 3.43
C ARG A 33 8.82 6.99 2.91
N SER A 34 10.10 6.73 3.19
CA SER A 34 10.76 5.48 2.78
C SER A 34 10.16 4.28 3.50
N VAL A 35 10.00 4.37 4.83
CA VAL A 35 9.36 3.31 5.64
C VAL A 35 7.95 3.02 5.15
N LEU A 36 7.17 4.06 4.83
CA LEU A 36 5.83 3.89 4.30
C LEU A 36 5.85 3.22 2.91
N THR A 37 6.74 3.65 2.03
CA THR A 37 6.89 3.06 0.69
C THR A 37 7.25 1.57 0.79
N ASP A 38 8.23 1.23 1.61
CA ASP A 38 8.70 -0.15 1.79
C ASP A 38 7.60 -1.03 2.39
N THR A 39 6.89 -0.52 3.39
CA THR A 39 5.82 -1.26 4.06
C THR A 39 4.60 -1.44 3.16
N SER A 40 4.24 -0.43 2.36
CA SER A 40 3.19 -0.55 1.35
C SER A 40 3.57 -1.52 0.23
N ALA A 41 4.83 -1.51 -0.22
CA ALA A 41 5.32 -2.46 -1.21
C ALA A 41 5.29 -3.90 -0.68
N ALA A 42 5.72 -4.12 0.57
CA ALA A 42 5.66 -5.42 1.21
C ALA A 42 4.22 -5.94 1.33
N LEU A 43 3.25 -5.10 1.72
CA LEU A 43 1.84 -5.51 1.76
C LEU A 43 1.32 -5.89 0.37
N LEU A 44 1.66 -5.12 -0.68
CA LEU A 44 1.22 -5.44 -2.04
C LEU A 44 1.86 -6.72 -2.58
N GLN A 45 3.08 -7.03 -2.18
CA GLN A 45 3.73 -8.30 -2.50
C GLN A 45 3.01 -9.48 -1.82
N GLU A 46 2.78 -9.39 -0.51
CA GLU A 46 2.07 -10.44 0.24
C GLU A 46 0.61 -10.58 -0.20
N GLN A 47 -0.02 -9.48 -0.63
CA GLN A 47 -1.34 -9.48 -1.25
C GLN A 47 -1.36 -10.38 -2.49
N ALA A 48 -0.38 -10.25 -3.38
CA ALA A 48 -0.30 -11.06 -4.60
C ALA A 48 -0.05 -12.54 -4.27
N THR A 49 0.88 -12.82 -3.35
CA THR A 49 1.17 -14.18 -2.87
C THR A 49 -0.08 -14.84 -2.27
N THR A 50 -0.76 -14.14 -1.37
CA THR A 50 -1.97 -14.63 -0.69
C THR A 50 -3.11 -14.84 -1.67
N TYR A 51 -3.30 -13.92 -2.61
CA TYR A 51 -4.34 -14.05 -3.63
C TYR A 51 -4.11 -15.28 -4.52
N MET A 52 -2.87 -15.51 -4.96
CA MET A 52 -2.54 -16.73 -5.71
C MET A 52 -2.72 -17.99 -4.86
N GLY A 53 -2.40 -17.94 -3.57
CA GLY A 53 -2.72 -19.02 -2.63
C GLY A 53 -4.21 -19.33 -2.59
N LEU A 54 -5.06 -18.29 -2.50
CA LEU A 54 -6.52 -18.44 -2.49
C LEU A 54 -7.05 -19.02 -3.80
N VAL A 55 -6.52 -18.59 -4.96
CA VAL A 55 -6.86 -19.17 -6.26
C VAL A 55 -6.52 -20.66 -6.31
N ARG A 56 -5.32 -21.05 -5.86
CA ARG A 56 -4.89 -22.45 -5.81
C ARG A 56 -5.68 -23.29 -4.81
N TRP A 57 -6.11 -22.68 -3.71
CA TRP A 57 -7.00 -23.34 -2.76
C TRP A 57 -8.37 -23.62 -3.37
N ARG A 58 -8.95 -22.64 -4.07
CA ARG A 58 -10.21 -22.81 -4.83
C ARG A 58 -10.10 -23.92 -5.88
N SER A 59 -8.97 -24.00 -6.60
CA SER A 59 -8.73 -25.05 -7.60
C SER A 59 -8.37 -26.41 -7.00
N LYS A 60 -8.30 -26.53 -5.66
CA LYS A 60 -7.91 -27.72 -4.90
C LYS A 60 -6.47 -28.17 -5.14
N GLU A 61 -5.62 -27.31 -5.70
CA GLU A 61 -4.17 -27.51 -5.80
C GLU A 61 -3.44 -27.28 -4.47
N LEU A 62 -4.13 -26.69 -3.50
CA LEU A 62 -3.64 -26.37 -2.17
C LEU A 62 -4.72 -26.74 -1.15
N GLU A 63 -4.34 -27.31 0.00
CA GLU A 63 -5.29 -27.63 1.07
C GLU A 63 -5.72 -26.39 1.87
N ARG A 64 -4.80 -25.44 2.07
CA ARG A 64 -5.02 -24.21 2.84
C ARG A 64 -4.01 -23.13 2.47
N VAL A 65 -4.43 -21.88 2.56
CA VAL A 65 -3.56 -20.70 2.41
C VAL A 65 -2.73 -20.49 3.67
N ASP A 66 -1.45 -20.18 3.50
CA ASP A 66 -0.62 -19.65 4.58
C ASP A 66 -0.88 -18.15 4.74
N TRP A 67 -1.41 -17.77 5.90
CA TRP A 67 -1.76 -16.39 6.23
C TRP A 67 -0.64 -15.65 6.98
N ALA A 68 0.48 -16.32 7.30
CA ALA A 68 1.53 -15.73 8.13
C ALA A 68 2.17 -14.50 7.47
N GLY A 69 2.52 -14.59 6.17
CA GLY A 69 3.10 -13.47 5.41
C GLY A 69 2.16 -12.27 5.35
N TRP A 70 0.89 -12.52 5.02
CA TRP A 70 -0.17 -11.52 4.99
C TRP A 70 -0.33 -10.79 6.33
N ASN A 71 -0.49 -11.54 7.42
CA ASN A 71 -0.68 -10.98 8.76
C ASN A 71 0.54 -10.18 9.23
N ALA A 72 1.76 -10.66 8.92
CA ALA A 72 2.99 -9.93 9.25
C ALA A 72 3.10 -8.61 8.50
N ALA A 73 2.72 -8.57 7.22
CA ALA A 73 2.72 -7.33 6.44
C ALA A 73 1.65 -6.34 6.93
N LEU A 74 0.45 -6.81 7.28
CA LEU A 74 -0.59 -5.97 7.88
C LEU A 74 -0.15 -5.37 9.22
N ALA A 75 0.47 -6.18 10.09
CA ALA A 75 0.98 -5.70 11.37
C ALA A 75 2.04 -4.59 11.20
N ARG A 76 2.91 -4.71 10.18
CA ARG A 76 3.88 -3.65 9.84
C ARG A 76 3.17 -2.36 9.42
N VAL A 77 2.14 -2.46 8.57
CA VAL A 77 1.33 -1.30 8.16
C VAL A 77 0.66 -0.64 9.36
N GLN A 78 0.09 -1.42 10.28
CA GLN A 78 -0.53 -0.89 11.51
C GLN A 78 0.47 -0.16 12.42
N LEU A 79 1.72 -0.59 12.44
CA LEU A 79 2.76 0.01 13.28
C LEU A 79 3.23 1.38 12.77
N VAL A 80 3.36 1.54 11.45
CA VAL A 80 4.03 2.71 10.85
C VAL A 80 3.10 3.60 10.02
N GLY A 81 1.94 3.08 9.63
CA GLY A 81 1.01 3.74 8.73
C GLY A 81 0.18 4.82 9.43
N PRO A 82 -0.10 5.95 8.77
CA PRO A 82 -1.12 6.88 9.24
C PRO A 82 -2.51 6.23 9.21
N PRO A 83 -3.49 6.75 9.98
CA PRO A 83 -4.82 6.15 10.10
C PRO A 83 -5.52 5.86 8.76
N SER A 84 -5.36 6.74 7.77
CA SER A 84 -5.93 6.60 6.42
C SER A 84 -5.46 5.33 5.69
N ILE A 85 -4.19 4.97 5.86
CA ILE A 85 -3.58 3.79 5.22
C ILE A 85 -3.94 2.54 6.00
N VAL A 86 -3.94 2.60 7.34
CA VAL A 86 -4.34 1.49 8.19
C VAL A 86 -5.79 1.10 7.94
N GLU A 87 -6.69 2.07 7.84
CA GLU A 87 -8.10 1.83 7.52
C GLU A 87 -8.26 1.15 6.15
N ALA A 88 -7.56 1.63 5.12
CA ALA A 88 -7.61 1.03 3.79
C ALA A 88 -7.03 -0.39 3.77
N ALA A 89 -5.96 -0.66 4.54
CA ALA A 89 -5.39 -2.00 4.68
C ALA A 89 -6.35 -2.98 5.37
N LEU A 90 -7.06 -2.54 6.42
CA LEU A 90 -8.07 -3.35 7.11
C LEU A 90 -9.28 -3.65 6.20
N LYS A 91 -9.68 -2.69 5.35
CA LYS A 91 -10.70 -2.92 4.32
C LYS A 91 -10.27 -3.99 3.32
N LEU A 92 -9.00 -3.99 2.92
CA LEU A 92 -8.44 -5.02 2.05
C LEU A 92 -8.39 -6.38 2.75
N ASP A 93 -7.96 -6.44 4.01
CA ASP A 93 -7.98 -7.66 4.84
C ASP A 93 -9.37 -8.29 4.91
N ALA A 94 -10.40 -7.50 5.21
CA ALA A 94 -11.79 -7.97 5.25
C ALA A 94 -12.25 -8.59 3.91
N ALA A 95 -11.79 -8.06 2.78
CA ALA A 95 -12.09 -8.62 1.46
C ALA A 95 -11.37 -9.96 1.24
N PHE A 96 -10.13 -10.12 1.71
CA PHE A 96 -9.40 -11.39 1.67
C PHE A 96 -10.06 -12.47 2.53
N TRP A 97 -10.52 -12.14 3.73
CA TRP A 97 -11.30 -13.06 4.56
C TRP A 97 -12.59 -13.50 3.88
N SER A 98 -13.27 -12.57 3.20
CA SER A 98 -14.48 -12.86 2.42
C SER A 98 -14.20 -13.86 1.28
N ILE A 99 -13.05 -13.75 0.59
CA ILE A 99 -12.64 -14.76 -0.39
C ILE A 99 -12.49 -16.13 0.27
N GLY A 100 -11.77 -16.20 1.40
CA GLY A 100 -11.57 -17.46 2.11
C GLY A 100 -12.88 -18.11 2.57
N THR A 101 -13.86 -17.31 3.00
CA THR A 101 -15.22 -17.78 3.32
C THR A 101 -15.96 -18.26 2.08
N GLY A 102 -15.94 -17.50 0.99
CA GLY A 102 -16.58 -17.90 -0.27
C GLY A 102 -16.04 -19.21 -0.84
N ILE A 103 -14.73 -19.48 -0.69
CA ILE A 103 -14.14 -20.77 -1.08
C ILE A 103 -14.73 -21.91 -0.24
N ARG A 104 -14.83 -21.75 1.08
CA ARG A 104 -15.42 -22.77 1.99
C ARG A 104 -16.90 -23.00 1.71
N GLU A 105 -17.62 -21.94 1.35
CA GLU A 105 -19.04 -21.99 0.99
C GLU A 105 -19.28 -22.44 -0.46
N ASN A 106 -18.21 -22.69 -1.22
CA ASN A 106 -18.26 -23.14 -2.61
C ASN A 106 -19.11 -22.22 -3.51
N VAL A 107 -18.90 -20.90 -3.39
CA VAL A 107 -19.59 -19.90 -4.21
C VAL A 107 -19.37 -20.16 -5.69
N ASP A 108 -20.41 -19.91 -6.48
CA ASP A 108 -20.39 -20.05 -7.93
C ASP A 108 -19.42 -19.04 -8.59
N GLU A 109 -19.34 -19.09 -9.93
CA GLU A 109 -18.42 -18.23 -10.67
C GLU A 109 -18.80 -16.74 -10.59
N VAL A 110 -20.09 -16.43 -10.42
CA VAL A 110 -20.57 -15.05 -10.28
C VAL A 110 -20.14 -14.50 -8.92
N GLY A 111 -20.42 -15.23 -7.83
CA GLY A 111 -19.99 -14.87 -6.49
C GLY A 111 -18.47 -14.76 -6.38
N TRP A 112 -17.73 -15.64 -7.05
CA TRP A 112 -16.28 -15.54 -7.15
C TRP A 112 -15.80 -14.26 -7.82
N CYS A 113 -16.39 -13.91 -8.97
CA CYS A 113 -16.06 -12.70 -9.69
C CYS A 113 -16.33 -11.45 -8.83
N GLN A 114 -17.42 -11.44 -8.06
CA GLN A 114 -17.74 -10.36 -7.13
C GLN A 114 -16.71 -10.24 -6.01
N LEU A 115 -16.35 -11.34 -5.35
CA LEU A 115 -15.33 -11.35 -4.30
C LEU A 115 -13.96 -10.87 -4.81
N ARG A 116 -13.58 -11.28 -6.03
CA ARG A 116 -12.36 -10.79 -6.68
C ARG A 116 -12.42 -9.30 -6.99
N ASP A 117 -13.51 -8.83 -7.61
CA ASP A 117 -13.66 -7.42 -7.96
C ASP A 117 -13.65 -6.54 -6.70
N GLU A 118 -14.17 -7.04 -5.58
CA GLU A 118 -14.09 -6.36 -4.27
C GLU A 118 -12.65 -6.25 -3.76
N VAL A 119 -11.86 -7.33 -3.82
CA VAL A 119 -10.42 -7.27 -3.44
C VAL A 119 -9.67 -6.25 -4.30
N GLU A 120 -9.92 -6.22 -5.62
CA GLU A 120 -9.29 -5.24 -6.51
C GLU A 120 -9.70 -3.80 -6.17
N LEU A 121 -10.97 -3.58 -5.82
CA LEU A 121 -11.46 -2.28 -5.35
C LEU A 121 -10.73 -1.84 -4.08
N ARG A 122 -10.65 -2.69 -3.05
CA ARG A 122 -9.98 -2.36 -1.78
C ARG A 122 -8.47 -2.18 -1.95
N ARG A 123 -7.86 -2.93 -2.88
CA ARG A 123 -6.46 -2.74 -3.25
C ARG A 123 -6.23 -1.38 -3.89
N LEU A 124 -7.13 -0.92 -4.76
CA LEU A 124 -7.07 0.42 -5.34
C LEU A 124 -7.22 1.52 -4.27
N GLU A 125 -8.13 1.33 -3.32
CA GLU A 125 -8.29 2.24 -2.17
C GLU A 125 -7.00 2.35 -1.35
N PHE A 126 -6.37 1.22 -1.03
CA PHE A 126 -5.08 1.19 -0.33
C PHE A 126 -3.99 1.92 -1.10
N VAL A 127 -3.83 1.64 -2.40
CA VAL A 127 -2.85 2.33 -3.26
C VAL A 127 -3.11 3.83 -3.29
N ASN A 128 -4.36 4.26 -3.40
CA ASN A 128 -4.71 5.68 -3.40
C ASN A 128 -4.48 6.34 -2.03
N ALA A 129 -4.69 5.64 -0.92
CA ALA A 129 -4.33 6.14 0.40
C ALA A 129 -2.82 6.34 0.52
N ALA A 130 -2.01 5.33 0.15
CA ALA A 130 -0.56 5.43 0.12
C ALA A 130 -0.06 6.56 -0.78
N ARG A 131 -0.66 6.72 -1.97
CA ARG A 131 -0.32 7.80 -2.90
C ARG A 131 -0.60 9.19 -2.35
N ARG A 132 -1.70 9.39 -1.62
CA ARG A 132 -2.01 10.70 -1.00
C ARG A 132 -1.00 11.08 0.08
N GLU A 133 -0.59 10.11 0.90
CA GLU A 133 0.43 10.36 1.94
C GLU A 133 1.82 10.61 1.32
N LEU A 134 2.18 9.87 0.27
CA LEU A 134 3.44 10.04 -0.44
C LEU A 134 3.43 11.24 -1.40
N SER A 135 2.29 11.69 -1.89
CA SER A 135 2.20 12.83 -2.80
C SER A 135 0.82 13.48 -2.68
N PRO A 136 0.64 14.44 -1.76
CA PRO A 136 -0.66 15.06 -1.50
C PRO A 136 -1.31 15.71 -2.73
N SER A 137 -0.51 16.14 -3.71
CA SER A 137 -0.99 16.72 -4.97
C SER A 137 -1.29 15.68 -6.07
N ALA A 138 -1.03 14.38 -5.84
CA ALA A 138 -1.27 13.36 -6.85
C ALA A 138 -2.76 13.07 -6.99
N ALA A 139 -3.25 13.04 -8.23
CA ALA A 139 -4.58 12.56 -8.53
C ALA A 139 -4.74 11.08 -8.14
N SER A 140 -5.94 10.74 -7.66
CA SER A 140 -6.35 9.36 -7.40
C SER A 140 -6.33 8.56 -8.69
N LEU A 141 -5.87 7.32 -8.61
CA LEU A 141 -5.97 6.37 -9.70
C LEU A 141 -7.41 5.85 -9.79
N HIS A 142 -7.89 5.71 -11.01
CA HIS A 142 -9.19 5.09 -11.31
C HIS A 142 -9.08 3.59 -11.58
N ARG A 143 -7.87 3.07 -11.82
CA ARG A 143 -7.60 1.64 -12.05
C ARG A 143 -6.20 1.24 -11.60
N LEU A 144 -6.04 -0.04 -11.29
CA LEU A 144 -4.75 -0.68 -11.07
C LEU A 144 -4.11 -1.11 -12.40
N VAL A 145 -2.79 -1.26 -12.40
CA VAL A 145 -2.05 -1.79 -13.56
C VAL A 145 -2.40 -3.28 -13.76
N GLY A 146 -2.48 -3.71 -15.02
CA GLY A 146 -2.68 -5.13 -15.39
C GLY A 146 -4.14 -5.54 -15.61
N LYS A 147 -5.13 -4.67 -15.37
CA LYS A 147 -6.53 -4.89 -15.76
C LYS A 147 -6.80 -4.27 -17.13
N SER A 148 -7.38 -5.02 -18.06
CA SER A 148 -7.86 -4.46 -19.34
C SER A 148 -9.00 -3.46 -19.08
N ASP A 149 -9.08 -2.39 -19.87
CA ASP A 149 -10.28 -1.54 -19.83
C ASP A 149 -11.46 -2.38 -20.28
N ARG A 150 -12.44 -2.61 -19.39
CA ARG A 150 -13.76 -3.14 -19.78
C ARG A 150 -14.39 -2.28 -20.91
N ALA A 151 -14.02 -1.00 -20.99
CA ALA A 151 -14.45 -0.08 -22.05
C ALA A 151 -13.76 -0.28 -23.41
N ASN A 152 -12.67 -1.06 -23.49
CA ASN A 152 -11.94 -1.36 -24.74
C ASN A 152 -12.06 -2.83 -25.17
N GLN A 153 -13.03 -3.58 -24.64
CA GLN A 153 -13.43 -4.85 -25.23
C GLN A 153 -14.50 -4.56 -26.30
N PRO A 154 -14.16 -4.49 -27.60
CA PRO A 154 -15.19 -4.57 -28.63
C PRO A 154 -15.94 -5.88 -28.39
N ASP A 155 -17.27 -5.80 -28.39
CA ASP A 155 -18.18 -6.94 -28.27
C ASP A 155 -17.64 -8.10 -29.09
N GLN A 156 -16.99 -9.05 -28.42
CA GLN A 156 -16.54 -10.28 -29.05
C GLN A 156 -17.80 -11.13 -29.16
N GLN A 157 -18.57 -10.83 -30.21
CA GLN A 157 -19.67 -11.62 -30.73
C GLN A 157 -19.23 -13.09 -30.72
N ARG A 158 -19.83 -13.86 -29.83
CA ARG A 158 -19.74 -15.31 -29.88
C ARG A 158 -20.84 -15.78 -30.85
N PRO A 159 -20.54 -16.65 -31.82
CA PRO A 159 -21.53 -17.24 -32.72
C PRO A 159 -22.57 -18.07 -31.96
#